data_AF-A0A0H5RWE8-F1
#
_entry.id   AF-A0A0H5RWE8-F1
#
_cell.length_a   1.000
_cell.length_b   1.000
_cell.length_c   1.000
_cell.angle_alpha   90.00
_cell.angle_beta   90.00
_cell.angle_gamma   90.00
#
_symmetry.space_group_name_H-M   'P 1'
#
loop_
_entity.id
_entity.type
_entity.pdbx_description
1 polymer ?
#
loop_
_entity_poly.entity_id
_entity_poly.type
_entity_poly.pdbx_seq_one_letter_code
_entity_poly.pdbx_strand_id
1 'polypeptide(L)'
;MAITSRLIAAVSWIPLSLTLLSCTSSEPVIPENSSPSEVHQLVTSDTGQATLSEITEYRWKDHGERAARLFAWIPEWANSKIPENEEMAGETAHAIAVFLADKSSKLLNLNSDSKDDDPRITVGEVNPNIVSSYTQAITPFLAAMVGDTSETSAFEPLDALDGPMPRSYAIFSVLGSDATSSRELGAAIVNLSEQYLDQVSAALKAYPISVESVNTDVRRAAQLLGLAMATGIQSPDSSPLIFNAEIAETELNYALALTSANPMNEDIDAKYFRDNALIEPEKVRQEFGEAAWDEYSGMLSRYVARSDELRAFSSLFSQTMAIIARR
;
A
#
# COMPACT_ATOMS: atom_id res chain seq x y z
N MET A 1 25.33 -94.13 19.64
CA MET A 1 26.01 -93.06 20.40
C MET A 1 25.82 -91.76 19.61
N ALA A 2 25.10 -90.80 20.20
CA ALA A 2 24.94 -89.34 19.90
C ALA A 2 24.85 -88.87 18.43
N ILE A 3 23.69 -88.44 17.90
CA ILE A 3 22.99 -87.13 18.01
C ILE A 3 23.82 -85.94 17.48
N THR A 4 23.42 -85.30 16.36
CA THR A 4 22.82 -83.94 16.29
C THR A 4 22.76 -83.37 14.86
N SER A 5 21.55 -83.04 14.42
CA SER A 5 21.22 -82.15 13.32
C SER A 5 21.53 -80.68 13.66
N ARG A 6 21.88 -79.86 12.67
CA ARG A 6 21.53 -78.42 12.66
C ARG A 6 21.21 -77.93 11.24
N LEU A 7 20.00 -77.38 11.12
CA LEU A 7 19.53 -76.54 10.02
C LEU A 7 20.26 -75.20 10.01
N ILE A 8 20.52 -74.66 8.82
CA ILE A 8 20.88 -73.24 8.61
C ILE A 8 19.70 -72.60 7.87
N ALA A 9 19.03 -71.67 8.54
CA ALA A 9 17.93 -70.88 7.99
C ALA A 9 18.47 -69.64 7.27
N ALA A 10 17.96 -69.40 6.07
CA ALA A 10 18.22 -68.20 5.28
C ALA A 10 17.47 -66.99 5.86
N VAL A 11 18.20 -65.93 6.17
CA VAL A 11 17.65 -64.65 6.63
C VAL A 11 17.33 -63.80 5.41
N SER A 12 16.04 -63.68 5.11
CA SER A 12 15.51 -62.80 4.06
C SER A 12 15.40 -61.38 4.61
N TRP A 13 16.16 -60.44 4.05
CA TRP A 13 16.05 -59.01 4.34
C TRP A 13 14.83 -58.44 3.63
N ILE A 14 13.84 -57.99 4.39
CA ILE A 14 12.72 -57.19 3.90
C ILE A 14 13.17 -55.72 3.94
N PRO A 15 13.27 -55.01 2.79
CA PRO A 15 13.48 -53.57 2.83
C PRO A 15 12.21 -52.91 3.37
N LEU A 16 12.35 -52.29 4.55
CA LEU A 16 11.33 -51.47 5.16
C LEU A 16 11.26 -50.14 4.37
N SER A 17 10.36 -50.07 3.40
CA SER A 17 10.06 -48.83 2.68
C SER A 17 9.45 -47.82 3.67
N LEU A 18 10.25 -46.88 4.14
CA LEU A 18 9.77 -45.68 4.84
C LEU A 18 9.01 -44.81 3.83
N THR A 19 7.69 -44.93 3.82
CA THR A 19 6.82 -43.93 3.23
C THR A 19 6.86 -42.69 4.12
N LEU A 20 7.63 -41.69 3.71
CA LEU A 20 7.53 -40.35 4.27
C LEU A 20 6.13 -39.82 3.90
N LEU A 21 5.24 -39.77 4.88
CA LEU A 21 4.00 -39.00 4.80
C LEU A 21 4.40 -37.53 4.79
N SER A 22 4.66 -36.98 3.60
CA SER A 22 4.58 -35.53 3.41
C SER A 22 3.12 -35.14 3.69
N CYS A 23 2.88 -34.50 4.84
CA CYS A 23 1.63 -33.77 5.09
C CYS A 23 1.54 -32.63 4.06
N THR A 24 1.09 -32.92 2.85
CA THR A 24 0.60 -31.89 1.94
C THR A 24 -0.74 -31.43 2.48
N SER A 25 -0.82 -30.18 2.94
CA SER A 25 -2.10 -29.54 3.22
C SER A 25 -3.01 -29.74 2.00
N SER A 26 -4.25 -30.19 2.22
CA SER A 26 -5.22 -30.32 1.14
C SER A 26 -5.45 -28.96 0.49
N GLU A 27 -5.62 -28.95 -0.82
CA GLU A 27 -5.96 -27.74 -1.57
C GLU A 27 -7.25 -27.13 -1.02
N PRO A 28 -7.27 -25.82 -0.69
CA PRO A 28 -8.48 -25.14 -0.25
C PRO A 28 -9.58 -25.23 -1.30
N VAL A 29 -10.81 -25.43 -0.85
CA VAL A 29 -11.98 -25.46 -1.74
C VAL A 29 -12.30 -24.03 -2.15
N ILE A 30 -12.09 -23.72 -3.44
CA ILE A 30 -12.56 -22.47 -4.05
C ILE A 30 -13.89 -22.76 -4.73
N PRO A 31 -14.99 -22.07 -4.35
CA PRO A 31 -16.24 -22.22 -5.06
C PRO A 31 -16.11 -21.71 -6.50
N GLU A 32 -16.29 -22.61 -7.47
CA GLU A 32 -16.22 -22.28 -8.89
C GLU A 32 -17.46 -21.47 -9.30
N ASN A 33 -17.26 -20.32 -9.94
CA ASN A 33 -18.32 -19.40 -10.39
C ASN A 33 -19.12 -18.75 -9.25
N SER A 34 -18.49 -18.48 -8.11
CA SER A 34 -19.14 -17.67 -7.07
C SER A 34 -19.52 -16.30 -7.59
N SER A 35 -20.78 -15.93 -7.36
CA SER A 35 -21.26 -14.57 -7.53
C SER A 35 -20.57 -13.63 -6.53
N PRO A 36 -20.48 -12.32 -6.83
CA PRO A 36 -19.99 -11.33 -5.88
C PRO A 36 -20.63 -11.42 -4.49
N SER A 37 -21.93 -11.69 -4.41
CA SER A 37 -22.65 -11.84 -3.14
C SER A 37 -22.21 -13.06 -2.33
N GLU A 38 -21.93 -14.19 -2.98
CA GLU A 38 -21.42 -15.39 -2.29
C GLU A 38 -19.99 -15.17 -1.79
N VAL A 39 -19.13 -14.52 -2.57
CA VAL A 39 -17.77 -14.18 -2.12
C VAL A 39 -17.83 -13.20 -0.96
N HIS A 40 -18.65 -12.16 -1.06
CA HIS A 40 -18.88 -11.20 0.00
C HIS A 40 -19.28 -11.90 1.31
N GLN A 41 -20.33 -12.73 1.28
CA GLN A 41 -20.79 -13.48 2.47
C GLN A 41 -19.70 -14.40 3.04
N LEU A 42 -18.93 -15.07 2.18
CA LEU A 42 -17.84 -15.94 2.60
C LEU A 42 -16.78 -15.15 3.38
N VAL A 43 -16.38 -14.00 2.85
CA VAL A 43 -15.30 -13.14 3.37
C VAL A 43 -15.71 -12.37 4.63
N THR A 44 -16.97 -11.93 4.72
CA THR A 44 -17.48 -11.16 5.88
C THR A 44 -18.08 -12.02 6.99
N SER A 45 -18.18 -13.34 6.79
CA SER A 45 -18.63 -14.29 7.82
C SER A 45 -17.67 -14.39 9.01
N ASP A 46 -18.13 -14.98 10.13
CA ASP A 46 -17.32 -15.30 11.31
C ASP A 46 -16.08 -16.18 10.98
N THR A 47 -16.14 -16.95 9.89
CA THR A 47 -15.05 -17.80 9.41
C THR A 47 -14.22 -17.15 8.31
N GLY A 48 -14.60 -15.98 7.82
CA GLY A 48 -14.00 -15.35 6.63
C GLY A 48 -12.50 -15.11 6.75
N GLN A 49 -12.02 -14.69 7.92
CA GLN A 49 -10.58 -14.52 8.18
C GLN A 49 -9.78 -15.83 8.10
N ALA A 50 -10.38 -16.95 8.54
CA ALA A 50 -9.76 -18.26 8.41
C ALA A 50 -9.76 -18.72 6.94
N THR A 51 -10.87 -18.51 6.23
CA THR A 51 -10.96 -18.79 4.78
C THR A 51 -9.92 -17.99 3.98
N LEU A 52 -9.78 -16.69 4.24
CA LEU A 52 -8.76 -15.85 3.61
C LEU A 52 -7.36 -16.35 3.92
N SER A 53 -7.07 -16.80 5.15
CA SER A 53 -5.79 -17.40 5.53
C SER A 53 -5.52 -18.69 4.74
N GLU A 54 -6.48 -19.62 4.70
CA GLU A 54 -6.35 -20.88 3.95
C GLU A 54 -6.08 -20.64 2.46
N ILE A 55 -6.84 -19.73 1.83
CA ILE A 55 -6.68 -19.41 0.41
C ILE A 55 -5.35 -18.69 0.14
N THR A 56 -4.98 -17.72 0.98
CA THR A 56 -3.83 -16.85 0.73
C THR A 56 -2.50 -17.53 1.03
N GLU A 57 -2.44 -18.37 2.07
CA GLU A 57 -1.20 -19.04 2.50
C GLU A 57 -0.93 -20.34 1.72
N TYR A 58 -1.95 -20.91 1.05
CA TYR A 58 -1.78 -22.11 0.26
C TYR A 58 -0.88 -21.87 -0.95
N ARG A 59 0.07 -22.79 -1.21
CA ARG A 59 0.99 -22.70 -2.35
C ARG A 59 0.32 -23.21 -3.63
N TRP A 60 -0.39 -22.34 -4.32
CA TRP A 60 -1.10 -22.68 -5.54
C TRP A 60 -0.16 -23.00 -6.70
N LYS A 61 -0.47 -24.04 -7.48
CA LYS A 61 0.31 -24.40 -8.67
C LYS A 61 0.19 -23.37 -9.80
N ASP A 62 -0.89 -22.60 -9.82
CA ASP A 62 -1.17 -21.53 -10.78
C ASP A 62 -0.80 -20.14 -10.22
N HIS A 63 0.10 -20.09 -9.22
CA HIS A 63 0.53 -18.85 -8.57
C HIS A 63 -0.63 -18.03 -7.98
N GLY A 64 -1.74 -18.70 -7.65
CA GLY A 64 -2.92 -18.12 -7.03
C GLY A 64 -3.93 -17.54 -8.02
N GLU A 65 -3.78 -17.79 -9.32
CA GLU A 65 -4.66 -17.22 -10.35
C GLU A 65 -6.13 -17.60 -10.14
N ARG A 66 -6.42 -18.87 -9.78
CA ARG A 66 -7.80 -19.30 -9.52
C ARG A 66 -8.39 -18.64 -8.27
N ALA A 67 -7.60 -18.49 -7.21
CA ALA A 67 -8.00 -17.81 -5.99
C ALA A 67 -8.25 -16.30 -6.22
N ALA A 68 -7.36 -15.65 -6.98
CA ALA A 68 -7.42 -14.23 -7.30
C ALA A 68 -8.75 -13.82 -7.96
N ARG A 69 -9.35 -14.70 -8.77
CA ARG A 69 -10.63 -14.44 -9.46
C ARG A 69 -11.81 -14.22 -8.52
N LEU A 70 -11.73 -14.67 -7.26
CA LEU A 70 -12.78 -14.43 -6.27
C LEU A 70 -13.00 -12.93 -6.01
N PHE A 71 -11.94 -12.12 -6.10
CA PHE A 71 -11.95 -10.72 -5.68
C PHE A 71 -11.98 -9.72 -6.84
N ALA A 72 -11.92 -10.21 -8.09
CA ALA A 72 -11.77 -9.37 -9.29
C ALA A 72 -12.96 -8.42 -9.56
N TRP A 73 -14.11 -8.65 -8.93
CA TRP A 73 -15.31 -7.81 -9.07
C TRP A 73 -15.28 -6.55 -8.21
N ILE A 74 -14.46 -6.53 -7.14
CA ILE A 74 -14.45 -5.45 -6.14
C ILE A 74 -14.17 -4.07 -6.75
N PRO A 75 -13.16 -3.88 -7.63
CA PRO A 75 -12.87 -2.55 -8.17
C PRO A 75 -14.00 -1.97 -9.03
N GLU A 76 -14.70 -2.82 -9.78
CA GLU A 76 -15.85 -2.40 -10.59
C GLU A 76 -17.01 -1.97 -9.68
N TRP A 77 -17.29 -2.75 -8.64
CA TRP A 77 -18.40 -2.48 -7.73
C TRP A 77 -18.13 -1.31 -6.79
N ALA A 78 -16.87 -1.07 -6.40
CA ALA A 78 -16.46 0.11 -5.63
C ALA A 78 -16.77 1.43 -6.36
N ASN A 79 -16.83 1.41 -7.70
CA ASN A 79 -17.15 2.58 -8.53
C ASN A 79 -18.60 2.58 -9.03
N SER A 80 -19.41 1.63 -8.57
CA SER A 80 -20.80 1.45 -9.01
C SER A 80 -21.66 2.65 -8.63
N LYS A 81 -22.69 2.94 -9.44
CA LYS A 81 -23.76 3.89 -9.08
C LYS A 81 -24.94 3.21 -8.38
N ILE A 82 -24.86 1.90 -8.17
CA ILE A 82 -25.80 1.09 -7.40
C ILE A 82 -25.24 1.02 -5.97
N PRO A 83 -25.90 1.66 -4.97
CA PRO A 83 -25.38 1.76 -3.60
C PRO A 83 -25.06 0.40 -2.96
N GLU A 84 -25.89 -0.61 -3.20
CA GLU A 84 -25.70 -1.94 -2.63
C GLU A 84 -24.42 -2.63 -3.15
N ASN A 85 -24.04 -2.35 -4.41
CA ASN A 85 -22.79 -2.88 -4.96
C ASN A 85 -21.57 -2.19 -4.35
N GLU A 86 -21.65 -0.86 -4.20
CA GLU A 86 -20.59 -0.06 -3.59
C GLU A 86 -20.35 -0.47 -2.14
N GLU A 87 -21.43 -0.62 -1.36
CA GLU A 87 -21.39 -1.09 0.04
C GLU A 87 -20.77 -2.48 0.14
N MET A 88 -21.22 -3.45 -0.67
CA MET A 88 -20.62 -4.80 -0.68
C MET A 88 -19.14 -4.80 -1.04
N ALA A 89 -18.72 -3.97 -2.00
CA ALA A 89 -17.31 -3.84 -2.36
C ALA A 89 -16.50 -3.29 -1.18
N GLY A 90 -17.01 -2.26 -0.52
CA GLY A 90 -16.42 -1.65 0.68
C GLY A 90 -16.24 -2.65 1.83
N GLU A 91 -17.31 -3.35 2.21
CA GLU A 91 -17.28 -4.33 3.31
C GLU A 91 -16.31 -5.48 3.01
N THR A 92 -16.28 -5.96 1.76
CA THR A 92 -15.38 -7.03 1.34
C THR A 92 -13.92 -6.58 1.33
N ALA A 93 -13.64 -5.41 0.75
CA ALA A 93 -12.31 -4.81 0.74
C ALA A 93 -11.82 -4.52 2.18
N HIS A 94 -12.69 -4.04 3.06
CA HIS A 94 -12.37 -3.79 4.46
C HIS A 94 -12.04 -5.10 5.21
N ALA A 95 -12.80 -6.17 4.99
CA ALA A 95 -12.49 -7.49 5.55
C ALA A 95 -11.13 -8.04 5.05
N ILE A 96 -10.78 -7.82 3.77
CA ILE A 96 -9.46 -8.12 3.22
C ILE A 96 -8.39 -7.25 3.89
N ALA A 97 -8.61 -5.95 4.07
CA ALA A 97 -7.68 -5.05 4.74
C ALA A 97 -7.39 -5.49 6.18
N VAL A 98 -8.44 -5.86 6.93
CA VAL A 98 -8.33 -6.42 8.29
C VAL A 98 -7.45 -7.67 8.29
N PHE A 99 -7.72 -8.60 7.36
CA PHE A 99 -6.95 -9.83 7.20
C PHE A 99 -5.47 -9.55 6.94
N LEU A 100 -5.16 -8.69 5.96
CA LEU A 100 -3.78 -8.35 5.60
C LEU A 100 -3.04 -7.71 6.76
N ALA A 101 -3.69 -6.80 7.49
CA ALA A 101 -3.11 -6.17 8.67
C ALA A 101 -2.79 -7.20 9.77
N ASP A 102 -3.77 -8.02 10.14
CA ASP A 102 -3.65 -8.98 11.26
C ASP A 102 -2.74 -10.17 10.95
N LYS A 103 -2.59 -10.54 9.67
CA LYS A 103 -1.77 -11.69 9.23
C LYS A 103 -0.44 -11.28 8.60
N SER A 104 -0.14 -9.99 8.50
CA SER A 104 1.06 -9.45 7.86
C SER A 104 2.36 -10.18 8.22
N SER A 105 2.63 -10.41 9.51
CA SER A 105 3.84 -11.12 9.97
C SER A 105 3.97 -12.52 9.34
N LYS A 106 2.86 -13.26 9.27
CA LYS A 106 2.83 -14.60 8.65
C LYS A 106 2.92 -14.50 7.13
N LEU A 107 2.19 -13.57 6.51
CA LEU A 107 2.18 -13.38 5.05
C LEU A 107 3.53 -12.89 4.52
N LEU A 108 4.29 -12.15 5.32
CA LEU A 108 5.62 -11.68 5.00
C LEU A 108 6.73 -12.69 5.37
N ASN A 109 6.35 -13.83 5.96
CA ASN A 109 7.26 -14.90 6.35
C ASN A 109 6.51 -16.25 6.43
N LEU A 110 6.10 -16.79 5.28
CA LEU A 110 5.30 -18.00 5.18
C LEU A 110 6.03 -19.24 5.74
N ASN A 111 7.35 -19.23 5.70
CA ASN A 111 8.21 -20.29 6.23
C ASN A 111 8.66 -20.06 7.69
N SER A 112 8.03 -19.12 8.42
CA SER A 112 8.35 -18.80 9.84
C SER A 112 8.45 -20.00 10.77
N ASP A 113 7.71 -21.07 10.49
CA ASP A 113 7.60 -22.26 11.34
C ASP A 113 8.58 -23.36 10.93
N SER A 114 9.33 -23.14 9.85
CA SER A 114 10.37 -24.05 9.37
C SER A 114 11.59 -23.92 10.28
N LYS A 115 12.03 -25.05 10.84
CA LYS A 115 13.29 -25.12 11.57
C LYS A 115 14.40 -25.21 10.53
N ASP A 116 15.03 -24.09 10.20
CA ASP A 116 16.39 -23.92 9.62
C ASP A 116 16.51 -22.49 9.04
N ASP A 117 17.72 -22.05 8.67
CA ASP A 117 18.09 -20.76 8.04
C ASP A 117 17.47 -20.57 6.63
N ASP A 118 16.25 -21.06 6.39
CA ASP A 118 15.57 -20.90 5.10
C ASP A 118 15.34 -19.40 4.81
N PRO A 119 15.58 -18.95 3.57
CA PRO A 119 15.34 -17.57 3.20
C PRO A 119 13.88 -17.22 3.45
N ARG A 120 13.61 -16.02 3.97
CA ARG A 120 12.24 -15.53 4.22
C ARG A 120 11.44 -15.55 2.91
N ILE A 121 10.33 -16.29 2.89
CA ILE A 121 9.42 -16.36 1.74
C ILE A 121 8.16 -15.56 2.06
N THR A 122 7.84 -14.61 1.21
CA THR A 122 6.63 -13.78 1.29
C THR A 122 5.48 -14.37 0.47
N VAL A 123 4.26 -13.91 0.74
CA VAL A 123 3.08 -14.26 -0.04
C VAL A 123 3.17 -13.76 -1.48
N GLY A 124 3.78 -12.60 -1.73
CA GLY A 124 4.01 -12.09 -3.10
C GLY A 124 4.87 -13.01 -3.94
N GLU A 125 5.87 -13.67 -3.35
CA GLU A 125 6.71 -14.64 -4.06
C GLU A 125 5.98 -15.95 -4.40
N VAL A 126 5.02 -16.35 -3.56
CA VAL A 126 4.32 -17.64 -3.70
C VAL A 126 3.06 -17.51 -4.52
N ASN A 127 2.26 -16.47 -4.24
CA ASN A 127 0.93 -16.23 -4.77
C ASN A 127 0.80 -14.79 -5.30
N PRO A 128 1.63 -14.37 -6.27
CA PRO A 128 1.62 -13.00 -6.80
C PRO A 128 0.24 -12.59 -7.34
N ASN A 129 -0.53 -13.51 -7.93
CA ASN A 129 -1.86 -13.19 -8.46
C ASN A 129 -2.87 -12.86 -7.35
N ILE A 130 -2.75 -13.46 -6.16
CA ILE A 130 -3.61 -13.12 -5.02
C ILE A 130 -3.24 -11.74 -4.50
N VAL A 131 -1.94 -11.44 -4.36
CA VAL A 131 -1.46 -10.12 -3.91
C VAL A 131 -1.87 -9.02 -4.89
N SER A 132 -1.79 -9.27 -6.20
CA SER A 132 -2.29 -8.36 -7.24
C SER A 132 -3.81 -8.15 -7.13
N SER A 133 -4.58 -9.21 -6.95
CA SER A 133 -6.04 -9.08 -6.77
C SER A 133 -6.42 -8.31 -5.51
N TYR A 134 -5.73 -8.52 -4.39
CA TYR A 134 -5.92 -7.72 -3.18
C TYR A 134 -5.49 -6.25 -3.37
N THR A 135 -4.42 -6.00 -4.13
CA THR A 135 -3.99 -4.64 -4.45
C THR A 135 -5.08 -3.90 -5.22
N GLN A 136 -5.64 -4.55 -6.25
CA GLN A 136 -6.75 -3.98 -7.03
C GLN A 136 -7.99 -3.78 -6.17
N ALA A 137 -8.33 -4.74 -5.30
CA ALA A 137 -9.49 -4.64 -4.41
C ALA A 137 -9.37 -3.49 -3.38
N ILE A 138 -8.17 -3.19 -2.89
CA ILE A 138 -7.92 -2.13 -1.90
C ILE A 138 -7.75 -0.75 -2.55
N THR A 139 -7.23 -0.68 -3.78
CA THR A 139 -6.89 0.59 -4.46
C THR A 139 -8.01 1.64 -4.46
N PRO A 140 -9.28 1.31 -4.73
CA PRO A 140 -10.38 2.28 -4.68
C PRO A 140 -10.58 2.91 -3.29
N PHE A 141 -10.14 2.26 -2.22
CA PHE A 141 -10.37 2.65 -0.83
C PHE A 141 -9.15 3.30 -0.17
N LEU A 142 -8.09 3.63 -0.93
CA LEU A 142 -6.90 4.30 -0.38
C LEU A 142 -7.23 5.65 0.27
N ALA A 143 -8.18 6.39 -0.31
CA ALA A 143 -8.70 7.64 0.26
C ALA A 143 -9.37 7.39 1.62
N ALA A 144 -10.21 6.35 1.71
CA ALA A 144 -10.87 5.96 2.95
C ALA A 144 -9.87 5.54 4.04
N MET A 145 -8.75 4.89 3.69
CA MET A 145 -7.69 4.54 4.65
C MET A 145 -7.07 5.76 5.35
N VAL A 146 -7.11 6.94 4.73
CA VAL A 146 -6.64 8.22 5.28
C VAL A 146 -7.79 9.14 5.72
N GLY A 147 -8.99 8.59 5.88
CA GLY A 147 -10.17 9.30 6.38
C GLY A 147 -10.89 10.16 5.35
N ASP A 148 -10.71 9.88 4.06
CA ASP A 148 -11.51 10.46 2.99
C ASP A 148 -12.53 9.46 2.45
N THR A 149 -13.73 9.50 3.02
CA THR A 149 -14.83 8.59 2.67
C THR A 149 -15.82 9.21 1.68
N SER A 150 -15.42 10.28 0.98
CA SER A 150 -16.32 11.02 0.10
C SER A 150 -16.72 10.25 -1.17
N GLU A 151 -15.89 9.32 -1.62
CA GLU A 151 -16.09 8.56 -2.87
C GLU A 151 -16.32 7.05 -2.66
N THR A 152 -16.36 6.58 -1.41
CA THR A 152 -16.50 5.16 -1.10
C THR A 152 -17.37 4.93 0.12
N SER A 153 -18.15 3.85 0.10
CA SER A 153 -18.95 3.37 1.23
C SER A 153 -18.29 2.20 1.98
N ALA A 154 -18.69 2.00 3.24
CA ALA A 154 -18.46 0.82 4.07
C ALA A 154 -16.98 0.35 4.24
N PHE A 155 -16.03 1.25 4.06
CA PHE A 155 -14.62 1.02 4.35
C PHE A 155 -14.14 2.06 5.36
N GLU A 156 -13.97 1.64 6.62
CA GLU A 156 -13.48 2.52 7.67
C GLU A 156 -11.95 2.45 7.79
N PRO A 157 -11.27 3.56 8.17
CA PRO A 157 -9.86 3.51 8.50
C PRO A 157 -9.57 2.50 9.62
N LEU A 158 -8.55 1.65 9.43
CA LEU A 158 -8.13 0.69 10.46
C LEU A 158 -7.26 1.30 11.55
N ASP A 159 -6.75 2.51 11.34
CA ASP A 159 -5.85 3.20 12.25
C ASP A 159 -6.42 4.55 12.66
N ALA A 160 -5.98 5.03 13.82
CA ALA A 160 -6.15 6.44 14.17
C ALA A 160 -5.34 7.31 13.19
N LEU A 161 -5.98 8.35 12.67
CA LEU A 161 -5.42 9.22 11.62
C LEU A 161 -4.38 10.23 12.13
N ASP A 162 -4.24 10.38 13.45
CA ASP A 162 -3.23 11.24 14.10
C ASP A 162 -2.00 10.45 14.60
N GLY A 163 -1.90 9.17 14.26
CA GLY A 163 -0.91 8.25 14.78
C GLY A 163 0.01 7.58 13.73
N PRO A 164 0.78 6.55 14.15
CA PRO A 164 1.78 5.86 13.32
C PRO A 164 1.22 4.83 12.33
N MET A 165 -0.11 4.74 12.17
CA MET A 165 -0.81 3.87 11.21
C MET A 165 -0.26 2.43 11.02
N PRO A 166 -0.08 1.64 12.10
CA PRO A 166 0.52 0.30 12.02
C PRO A 166 -0.25 -0.70 11.15
N ARG A 167 -1.59 -0.64 11.12
CA ARG A 167 -2.38 -1.60 10.32
C ARG A 167 -2.26 -1.28 8.84
N SER A 168 -2.27 0.00 8.47
CA SER A 168 -2.04 0.47 7.10
C SER A 168 -0.62 0.16 6.63
N TYR A 169 0.39 0.33 7.49
CA TYR A 169 1.76 -0.10 7.21
C TYR A 169 1.83 -1.61 6.93
N ALA A 170 1.14 -2.42 7.73
CA ALA A 170 1.09 -3.86 7.56
C ALA A 170 0.43 -4.26 6.22
N ILE A 171 -0.67 -3.60 5.84
CA ILE A 171 -1.33 -3.79 4.54
C ILE A 171 -0.36 -3.47 3.41
N PHE A 172 0.23 -2.28 3.40
CA PHE A 172 1.14 -1.85 2.33
C PHE A 172 2.36 -2.76 2.23
N SER A 173 2.90 -3.21 3.36
CA SER A 173 4.02 -4.17 3.37
C SER A 173 3.66 -5.49 2.68
N VAL A 174 2.45 -6.02 2.92
CA VAL A 174 2.00 -7.26 2.27
C VAL A 174 1.73 -7.04 0.77
N LEU A 175 1.01 -5.99 0.41
CA LEU A 175 0.73 -5.66 -0.99
C LEU A 175 2.01 -5.37 -1.78
N GLY A 176 2.99 -4.72 -1.15
CA GLY A 176 4.30 -4.44 -1.72
C GLY A 176 5.24 -5.64 -1.82
N SER A 177 4.85 -6.82 -1.33
CA SER A 177 5.69 -8.03 -1.42
C SER A 177 5.73 -8.64 -2.83
N ASP A 178 4.80 -8.26 -3.72
CA ASP A 178 4.90 -8.49 -5.16
C ASP A 178 5.31 -7.19 -5.88
N ALA A 179 6.25 -7.29 -6.83
CA ALA A 179 6.79 -6.11 -7.49
C ALA A 179 5.79 -5.42 -8.43
N THR A 180 4.84 -6.15 -9.01
CA THR A 180 3.81 -5.58 -9.88
C THR A 180 2.76 -4.86 -9.05
N SER A 181 2.25 -5.51 -8.01
CA SER A 181 1.39 -4.91 -6.99
C SER A 181 2.01 -3.65 -6.37
N SER A 182 3.30 -3.68 -6.04
CA SER A 182 4.01 -2.54 -5.49
C SER A 182 3.98 -1.33 -6.44
N ARG A 183 4.20 -1.54 -7.75
CA ARG A 183 4.11 -0.46 -8.75
C ARG A 183 2.69 0.06 -8.95
N GLU A 184 1.71 -0.83 -9.01
CA GLU A 184 0.29 -0.46 -9.14
C GLU A 184 -0.18 0.38 -7.94
N LEU A 185 0.13 -0.07 -6.72
CA LEU A 185 -0.16 0.64 -5.49
C LEU A 185 0.57 1.99 -5.44
N GLY A 186 1.85 2.02 -5.80
CA GLY A 186 2.63 3.25 -5.84
C GLY A 186 2.06 4.29 -6.81
N ALA A 187 1.61 3.87 -7.99
CA ALA A 187 0.93 4.75 -8.95
C ALA A 187 -0.37 5.33 -8.38
N ALA A 188 -1.19 4.51 -7.72
CA ALA A 188 -2.42 4.96 -7.10
C ALA A 188 -2.16 5.96 -5.96
N ILE A 189 -1.15 5.69 -5.12
CA ILE A 189 -0.74 6.57 -4.02
C ILE A 189 -0.27 7.94 -4.54
N VAL A 190 0.58 7.94 -5.58
CA VAL A 190 1.05 9.18 -6.23
C VAL A 190 -0.14 9.98 -6.74
N ASN A 191 -1.01 9.37 -7.56
CA ASN A 191 -2.15 10.07 -8.16
C ASN A 191 -3.07 10.67 -7.11
N LEU A 192 -3.31 9.97 -6.00
CA LEU A 192 -4.15 10.45 -4.92
C LEU A 192 -3.46 11.56 -4.08
N SER A 193 -2.14 11.45 -3.88
CA SER A 193 -1.37 12.47 -3.18
C SER A 193 -1.30 13.78 -3.97
N GLU A 194 -1.12 13.71 -5.29
CA GLU A 194 -1.17 14.89 -6.18
C GLU A 194 -2.54 15.58 -6.11
N GLN A 195 -3.64 14.80 -6.09
CA GLN A 195 -4.98 15.36 -5.91
C GLN A 195 -5.13 16.13 -4.59
N TYR A 196 -4.60 15.62 -3.48
CA TYR A 196 -4.61 16.34 -2.21
C TYR A 196 -3.75 17.61 -2.26
N LEU A 197 -2.58 17.58 -2.90
CA LEU A 197 -1.75 18.78 -3.07
C LEU A 197 -2.43 19.85 -3.94
N ASP A 198 -3.15 19.44 -4.99
CA ASP A 198 -3.97 20.35 -5.80
C ASP A 198 -5.12 20.96 -4.97
N GLN A 199 -5.77 20.16 -4.12
CA GLN A 199 -6.81 20.63 -3.20
C GLN A 199 -6.26 21.63 -2.18
N VAL A 200 -5.04 21.42 -1.66
CA VAL A 200 -4.33 22.39 -0.81
C VAL A 200 -4.17 23.73 -1.54
N SER A 201 -3.64 23.71 -2.76
CA SER A 201 -3.48 24.93 -3.55
C SER A 201 -4.81 25.61 -3.87
N ALA A 202 -5.88 24.85 -4.10
CA ALA A 202 -7.22 25.39 -4.34
C ALA A 202 -7.82 26.03 -3.08
N ALA A 203 -7.70 25.37 -1.92
CA ALA A 203 -8.19 25.86 -0.64
C ALA A 203 -7.50 27.15 -0.20
N LEU A 204 -6.20 27.29 -0.47
CA LEU A 204 -5.43 28.53 -0.20
C LEU A 204 -5.82 29.69 -1.12
N LYS A 205 -6.40 29.43 -2.30
CA LYS A 205 -6.93 30.47 -3.21
C LYS A 205 -8.33 30.93 -2.84
N ALA A 206 -9.04 30.19 -1.99
CA ALA A 206 -10.40 30.51 -1.58
C ALA A 206 -10.43 31.68 -0.58
N TYR A 207 -11.52 32.47 -0.58
CA TYR A 207 -11.76 33.50 0.43
C TYR A 207 -13.13 33.31 1.10
N PRO A 208 -13.19 33.14 2.43
CA PRO A 208 -12.05 33.00 3.35
C PRO A 208 -11.30 31.67 3.16
N ILE A 209 -10.02 31.64 3.52
CA ILE A 209 -9.21 30.41 3.52
C ILE A 209 -9.75 29.45 4.59
N SER A 210 -9.89 28.18 4.23
CA SER A 210 -10.26 27.10 5.17
C SER A 210 -9.01 26.38 5.66
N VAL A 211 -8.44 26.84 6.78
CA VAL A 211 -7.25 26.24 7.42
C VAL A 211 -7.46 24.75 7.72
N GLU A 212 -8.68 24.37 8.11
CA GLU A 212 -9.02 22.97 8.40
C GLU A 212 -8.96 22.08 7.15
N SER A 213 -9.45 22.57 6.01
CA SER A 213 -9.36 21.86 4.73
C SER A 213 -7.89 21.66 4.35
N VAL A 214 -7.09 22.73 4.41
CA VAL A 214 -5.66 22.66 4.09
C VAL A 214 -4.95 21.66 5.01
N ASN A 215 -5.17 21.72 6.33
CA ASN A 215 -4.59 20.76 7.27
C ASN A 215 -5.00 19.31 6.97
N THR A 216 -6.25 19.09 6.58
CA THR A 216 -6.78 17.77 6.27
C THR A 216 -6.08 17.19 5.05
N ASP A 217 -6.00 17.95 3.95
CA ASP A 217 -5.43 17.46 2.70
C ASP A 217 -3.90 17.31 2.79
N VAL A 218 -3.22 18.21 3.51
CA VAL A 218 -1.79 18.06 3.85
C VAL A 218 -1.54 16.77 4.64
N ARG A 219 -2.38 16.46 5.62
CA ARG A 219 -2.23 15.25 6.44
C ARG A 219 -2.44 13.99 5.59
N ARG A 220 -3.49 13.97 4.76
CA ARG A 220 -3.80 12.82 3.89
C ARG A 220 -2.66 12.52 2.91
N ALA A 221 -2.13 13.55 2.25
CA ALA A 221 -0.95 13.40 1.40
C ALA A 221 0.26 12.87 2.19
N ALA A 222 0.55 13.43 3.37
CA ALA A 222 1.66 12.98 4.21
C ALA A 222 1.50 11.52 4.69
N GLN A 223 0.27 11.08 4.98
CA GLN A 223 -0.02 9.73 5.40
C GLN A 223 0.27 8.72 4.29
N LEU A 224 -0.25 8.96 3.08
CA LEU A 224 -0.04 8.08 1.94
C LEU A 224 1.44 7.99 1.54
N LEU A 225 2.10 9.13 1.39
CA LEU A 225 3.52 9.18 1.02
C LEU A 225 4.41 8.61 2.12
N GLY A 226 4.10 8.89 3.39
CA GLY A 226 4.81 8.33 4.54
C GLY A 226 4.70 6.80 4.62
N LEU A 227 3.50 6.25 4.39
CA LEU A 227 3.28 4.80 4.36
C LEU A 227 4.03 4.14 3.21
N ALA A 228 3.96 4.72 2.01
CA ALA A 228 4.65 4.21 0.83
C ALA A 228 6.18 4.18 1.02
N MET A 229 6.74 5.27 1.55
CA MET A 229 8.16 5.39 1.86
C MET A 229 8.59 4.37 2.93
N ALA A 230 7.83 4.26 4.02
CA ALA A 230 8.18 3.38 5.14
C ALA A 230 8.13 1.89 4.76
N THR A 231 7.29 1.52 3.80
CA THR A 231 7.11 0.13 3.36
C THR A 231 7.90 -0.22 2.09
N GLY A 232 8.58 0.74 1.48
CA GLY A 232 9.36 0.52 0.26
C GLY A 232 8.51 0.22 -0.98
N ILE A 233 7.28 0.75 -1.05
CA ILE A 233 6.47 0.69 -2.26
C ILE A 233 7.23 1.33 -3.43
N GLN A 234 7.09 0.78 -4.63
CA GLN A 234 7.77 1.31 -5.81
C GLN A 234 7.00 2.51 -6.36
N SER A 235 7.63 3.67 -6.41
CA SER A 235 7.08 4.82 -7.14
C SER A 235 7.09 4.53 -8.65
N PRO A 236 6.16 5.10 -9.43
CA PRO A 236 6.23 5.05 -10.90
C PRO A 236 7.49 5.73 -11.40
N ASP A 237 8.15 5.16 -12.42
CA ASP A 237 9.39 5.70 -13.01
C ASP A 237 9.25 7.14 -13.55
N SER A 238 8.02 7.59 -13.84
CA SER A 238 7.71 8.88 -14.44
C SER A 238 7.06 9.89 -13.49
N SER A 239 6.96 9.58 -12.19
CA SER A 239 6.30 10.47 -11.23
C SER A 239 7.27 11.48 -10.63
N PRO A 240 6.85 12.76 -10.48
CA PRO A 240 7.62 13.75 -9.71
C PRO A 240 7.67 13.38 -8.22
N LEU A 241 6.62 12.75 -7.69
CA LEU A 241 6.54 12.24 -6.32
C LEU A 241 7.19 10.87 -6.20
N ILE A 242 8.51 10.86 -6.21
CA ILE A 242 9.28 9.71 -5.71
C ILE A 242 9.07 9.63 -4.20
N PHE A 243 8.94 8.43 -3.63
CA PHE A 243 8.79 8.21 -2.17
C PHE A 243 10.09 8.50 -1.41
N ASN A 244 10.47 9.77 -1.42
CA ASN A 244 11.60 10.37 -0.76
C ASN A 244 11.11 11.63 -0.05
N ALA A 245 11.44 11.75 1.24
CA ALA A 245 10.94 12.83 2.09
C ALA A 245 11.28 14.23 1.57
N GLU A 246 12.48 14.44 1.01
CA GLU A 246 12.92 15.73 0.49
C GLU A 246 12.16 16.13 -0.78
N ILE A 247 11.93 15.17 -1.68
CA ILE A 247 11.15 15.38 -2.90
C ILE A 247 9.69 15.69 -2.53
N ALA A 248 9.08 14.88 -1.66
CA ALA A 248 7.72 15.08 -1.20
C ALA A 248 7.51 16.44 -0.49
N GLU A 249 8.47 16.85 0.35
CA GLU A 249 8.43 18.17 1.00
C GLU A 249 8.60 19.32 0.00
N THR A 250 9.42 19.12 -1.05
CA THR A 250 9.57 20.10 -2.14
C THR A 250 8.25 20.29 -2.89
N GLU A 251 7.55 19.21 -3.23
CA GLU A 251 6.25 19.27 -3.91
C GLU A 251 5.18 19.95 -3.05
N LEU A 252 5.13 19.67 -1.75
CA LEU A 252 4.25 20.41 -0.85
C LEU A 252 4.61 21.90 -0.81
N ASN A 253 5.89 22.24 -0.63
CA ASN A 253 6.31 23.63 -0.54
C ASN A 253 6.01 24.40 -1.82
N TYR A 254 6.11 23.75 -2.98
CA TYR A 254 5.63 24.27 -4.26
C TYR A 254 4.11 24.53 -4.23
N ALA A 255 3.30 23.55 -3.82
CA ALA A 255 1.84 23.69 -3.73
C ALA A 255 1.40 24.82 -2.78
N LEU A 256 2.12 25.02 -1.66
CA LEU A 256 1.90 26.14 -0.73
C LEU A 256 2.29 27.49 -1.36
N ALA A 257 3.42 27.54 -2.07
CA ALA A 257 3.95 28.75 -2.68
C ALA A 257 3.13 29.24 -3.89
N LEU A 258 2.44 28.33 -4.61
CA LEU A 258 1.64 28.63 -5.81
C LEU A 258 0.62 29.76 -5.65
N THR A 259 0.20 30.07 -4.43
CA THR A 259 -0.85 31.06 -4.16
C THR A 259 -0.35 32.49 -3.99
N SER A 260 0.92 32.66 -3.64
CA SER A 260 1.47 33.94 -3.17
C SER A 260 2.87 34.26 -3.68
N ALA A 261 3.59 33.27 -4.22
CA ALA A 261 4.87 33.49 -4.87
C ALA A 261 4.68 34.27 -6.18
N ASN A 262 5.55 35.24 -6.40
CA ASN A 262 5.51 36.11 -7.57
C ASN A 262 6.96 36.50 -7.92
N PRO A 263 7.31 36.68 -9.20
CA PRO A 263 8.67 36.99 -9.63
C PRO A 263 9.25 38.29 -9.07
N MET A 264 8.42 39.19 -8.51
CA MET A 264 8.92 40.39 -7.82
C MET A 264 9.30 40.13 -6.35
N ASN A 265 8.98 38.95 -5.81
CA ASN A 265 9.41 38.54 -4.48
C ASN A 265 10.85 38.04 -4.61
N GLU A 266 11.83 38.69 -3.94
CA GLU A 266 13.27 38.36 -4.01
C GLU A 266 13.64 36.99 -3.41
N ASP A 267 12.64 36.17 -3.07
CA ASP A 267 12.79 34.94 -2.30
C ASP A 267 13.04 33.72 -3.17
N ILE A 268 12.49 33.77 -4.39
CA ILE A 268 12.62 32.75 -5.42
C ILE A 268 13.15 33.47 -6.66
N ASP A 269 14.24 32.96 -7.22
CA ASP A 269 14.87 33.55 -8.41
C ASP A 269 13.86 33.62 -9.57
N ALA A 270 13.81 34.76 -10.26
CA ALA A 270 12.90 35.02 -11.37
C ALA A 270 13.04 33.98 -12.51
N LYS A 271 14.18 33.30 -12.63
CA LYS A 271 14.38 32.21 -13.61
C LYS A 271 13.46 31.00 -13.37
N TYR A 272 12.95 30.82 -12.15
CA TYR A 272 12.01 29.75 -11.78
C TYR A 272 10.54 30.14 -11.99
N PHE A 273 10.28 31.25 -12.70
CA PHE A 273 8.95 31.66 -13.09
C PHE A 273 8.77 31.60 -14.60
N ARG A 274 7.60 31.15 -15.04
CA ARG A 274 7.14 31.17 -16.43
C ARG A 274 5.74 31.77 -16.46
N ASP A 275 5.55 32.81 -17.27
CA ASP A 275 4.27 33.53 -17.36
C ASP A 275 3.72 33.99 -15.99
N ASN A 276 4.62 34.47 -15.11
CA ASN A 276 4.35 34.85 -13.71
C ASN A 276 3.87 33.71 -12.78
N ALA A 277 3.93 32.45 -13.20
CA ALA A 277 3.70 31.29 -12.37
C ALA A 277 5.01 30.57 -12.02
N LEU A 278 5.08 29.95 -10.85
CA LEU A 278 6.20 29.07 -10.51
C LEU A 278 6.26 27.88 -11.47
N ILE A 279 7.47 27.47 -11.83
CA ILE A 279 7.70 26.23 -12.59
C ILE A 279 7.59 25.04 -11.62
N GLU A 280 6.92 23.97 -12.05
CA GLU A 280 6.83 22.71 -11.27
C GLU A 280 8.24 22.17 -10.96
N PRO A 281 8.48 21.59 -9.76
CA PRO A 281 9.81 21.12 -9.37
C PRO A 281 10.42 20.14 -10.37
N GLU A 282 9.66 19.19 -10.87
CA GLU A 282 10.16 18.23 -11.86
C GLU A 282 10.55 18.90 -13.19
N LYS A 283 9.82 19.93 -13.64
CA LYS A 283 10.23 20.73 -14.81
C LYS A 283 11.51 21.51 -14.54
N VAL A 284 11.70 22.02 -13.31
CA VAL A 284 12.96 22.65 -12.93
C VAL A 284 14.12 21.67 -13.02
N ARG A 285 13.95 20.44 -12.51
CA ARG A 285 14.95 19.37 -12.60
C ARG A 285 15.27 19.02 -14.06
N GLN A 286 14.25 18.85 -14.89
CA GLN A 286 14.42 18.49 -16.31
C GLN A 286 15.09 19.59 -17.13
N GLU A 287 14.74 20.86 -16.91
CA GLU A 287 15.21 21.97 -17.71
C GLU A 287 16.56 22.55 -17.22
N PHE A 288 16.78 22.58 -15.91
CA PHE A 288 17.94 23.25 -15.30
C PHE A 288 18.90 22.31 -14.55
N GLY A 289 18.53 21.03 -14.40
CA GLY A 289 19.35 19.99 -13.77
C GLY A 289 19.25 19.96 -12.23
N GLU A 290 19.82 18.91 -11.62
CA GLU A 290 19.74 18.66 -10.17
C GLU A 290 20.24 19.82 -9.30
N ALA A 291 21.35 20.47 -9.68
CA ALA A 291 21.88 21.59 -8.89
C ALA A 291 20.91 22.79 -8.81
N ALA A 292 20.13 23.01 -9.88
CA ALA A 292 19.10 24.04 -9.89
C ALA A 292 17.86 23.58 -9.12
N TRP A 293 17.52 22.29 -9.17
CA TRP A 293 16.46 21.72 -8.36
C TRP A 293 16.75 21.86 -6.85
N ASP A 294 17.96 21.54 -6.40
CA ASP A 294 18.40 21.71 -4.99
C ASP A 294 18.29 23.18 -4.55
N GLU A 295 18.75 24.11 -5.40
CA GLU A 295 18.63 25.54 -5.15
C GLU A 295 17.16 25.96 -5.03
N TYR A 296 16.32 25.49 -5.96
CA TYR A 296 14.89 25.79 -6.03
C TYR A 296 14.14 25.25 -4.82
N SER A 297 14.37 24.00 -4.42
CA SER A 297 13.82 23.40 -3.21
C SER A 297 14.19 24.22 -1.97
N GLY A 298 15.45 24.62 -1.84
CA GLY A 298 15.90 25.48 -0.76
C GLY A 298 15.23 26.87 -0.76
N MET A 299 14.94 27.45 -1.92
CA MET A 299 14.20 28.71 -2.04
C MET A 299 12.73 28.54 -1.63
N LEU A 300 12.06 27.48 -2.07
CA LEU A 300 10.67 27.16 -1.69
C LEU A 300 10.53 26.96 -0.18
N SER A 301 11.44 26.18 0.43
CA SER A 301 11.45 25.98 1.89
C SER A 301 11.61 27.30 2.66
N ARG A 302 12.56 28.15 2.23
CA ARG A 302 12.74 29.49 2.84
C ARG A 302 11.53 30.39 2.65
N TYR A 303 10.87 30.32 1.49
CA TYR A 303 9.66 31.09 1.19
C TYR A 303 8.52 30.69 2.14
N VAL A 304 8.21 29.39 2.21
CA VAL A 304 7.19 28.83 3.11
C VAL A 304 7.47 29.19 4.57
N ALA A 305 8.75 29.13 4.98
CA ALA A 305 9.14 29.43 6.35
C ALA A 305 8.87 30.88 6.80
N ARG A 306 8.58 31.83 5.90
CA ARG A 306 8.30 33.23 6.27
C ARG A 306 6.89 33.48 6.79
N SER A 307 5.93 32.69 6.33
CA SER A 307 4.57 32.75 6.83
C SER A 307 4.41 31.75 7.97
N ASP A 308 3.96 32.21 9.13
CA ASP A 308 3.69 31.29 10.25
C ASP A 308 2.63 30.24 9.88
N GLU A 309 1.68 30.60 9.03
CA GLU A 309 0.63 29.70 8.54
C GLU A 309 1.18 28.65 7.56
N LEU A 310 1.92 29.07 6.53
CA LEU A 310 2.51 28.11 5.56
C LEU A 310 3.54 27.19 6.26
N ARG A 311 4.33 27.75 7.19
CA ARG A 311 5.27 26.97 8.01
C ARG A 311 4.53 25.93 8.86
N ALA A 312 3.34 26.24 9.37
CA ALA A 312 2.53 25.27 10.12
C ALA A 312 2.07 24.10 9.24
N PHE A 313 1.66 24.36 8.00
CA PHE A 313 1.29 23.30 7.05
C PHE A 313 2.47 22.41 6.67
N SER A 314 3.61 23.01 6.30
CA SER A 314 4.85 22.26 6.02
C SER A 314 5.30 21.44 7.22
N SER A 315 5.25 22.01 8.43
CA SER A 315 5.58 21.30 9.66
C SER A 315 4.60 20.14 9.94
N LEU A 316 3.30 20.30 9.67
CA LEU A 316 2.32 19.22 9.82
C LEU A 316 2.65 18.05 8.91
N PHE A 317 3.01 18.33 7.65
CA PHE A 317 3.40 17.30 6.70
C PHE A 317 4.62 16.51 7.15
N SER A 318 5.73 17.19 7.44
CA SER A 318 6.98 16.54 7.84
C SER A 318 6.84 15.79 9.17
N GLN A 319 6.04 16.29 10.11
CA GLN A 319 5.74 15.58 11.36
C GLN A 319 4.93 14.31 11.11
N THR A 320 3.89 14.38 10.28
CA THR A 320 3.07 13.22 9.91
C THR A 320 3.92 12.13 9.26
N MET A 321 4.73 12.47 8.25
CA MET A 321 5.64 11.52 7.61
C MET A 321 6.63 10.91 8.61
N ALA A 322 7.22 11.72 9.49
CA ALA A 322 8.18 11.25 10.49
C ALA A 322 7.55 10.33 11.54
N ILE A 323 6.28 10.53 11.91
CA ILE A 323 5.56 9.66 12.84
C ILE A 323 5.36 8.27 12.23
N ILE A 324 5.04 8.19 10.93
CA ILE A 324 4.85 6.92 10.22
C ILE A 324 6.19 6.20 10.01
N ALA A 325 7.26 6.94 9.69
CA ALA A 325 8.58 6.36 9.41
C ALA A 325 9.33 5.78 10.62
N ARG A 326 8.93 6.07 11.86
CA ARG A 326 9.63 5.63 13.10
C ARG A 326 9.36 4.16 13.50
N ARG A 327 8.96 3.30 12.56
CA ARG A 327 8.57 1.91 12.78
C ARG A 327 9.70 0.93 12.49
#